data_AF-A0A1Y1JVR6-F1
#
_entry.id   AF-A0A1Y1JVR6-F1
#
_cell.length_a   1.000
_cell.length_b   1.000
_cell.length_c   1.000
_cell.angle_alpha   90.00
_cell.angle_beta   90.00
_cell.angle_gamma   90.00
#
_symmetry.space_group_name_H-M   'P 1'
#
loop_
_entity.id
_entity.type
_entity.pdbx_description
1 polymer ?
#
loop_
_entity_poly.entity_id
_entity_poly.type
_entity_poly.pdbx_seq_one_letter_code
_entity_poly.pdbx_strand_id
1 'polypeptide(L)'
;MNSRLSGHTDHSEQSLDSPLFSFSFGQTAIFLLGDITVDVKPAAMFLSSGDIVVMSKDSRLSYHGVPKIIKSYSAPWCNEIPYNDDDKCEAFDTAIISCEENCWIPFEMYININRININVRQVLKTNQGRIAS
;
A
#
# COMPACT_ATOMS: atom_id res chain seq x y z
N MET A 1 7.61 -14.19 10.14
CA MET A 1 6.59 -13.41 9.40
C MET A 1 5.31 -14.23 9.32
N ASN A 2 4.39 -14.04 10.26
CA ASN A 2 3.16 -14.87 10.36
C ASN A 2 1.88 -14.08 10.09
N SER A 3 1.98 -12.80 9.75
CA SER A 3 0.83 -11.96 9.45
C SER A 3 0.16 -12.39 8.13
N ARG A 4 -1.18 -12.39 8.14
CA ARG A 4 -2.02 -12.72 6.99
C ARG A 4 -3.25 -11.81 7.01
N LEU A 5 -3.82 -11.58 5.84
CA LEU A 5 -5.12 -10.94 5.67
C LEU A 5 -6.02 -11.90 4.91
N SER A 6 -7.09 -12.35 5.57
CA SER A 6 -8.07 -13.25 4.96
C SER A 6 -8.78 -12.59 3.79
N GLY A 7 -9.37 -13.41 2.90
CA GLY A 7 -10.20 -12.92 1.81
C GLY A 7 -11.35 -12.07 2.33
N HIS A 8 -11.42 -10.82 1.92
CA HIS A 8 -12.45 -9.86 2.30
C HIS A 8 -12.70 -8.87 1.17
N THR A 9 -13.69 -8.01 1.36
CA THR A 9 -14.11 -6.97 0.44
C THR A 9 -14.22 -5.65 1.20
N ASP A 10 -13.90 -4.54 0.57
CA ASP A 10 -13.93 -3.22 1.19
C ASP A 10 -15.27 -2.50 0.93
N HIS A 11 -16.17 -2.53 1.91
CA HIS A 11 -17.53 -1.95 1.81
C HIS A 11 -17.81 -0.81 2.80
N SER A 12 -16.79 -0.26 3.46
CA SER A 12 -16.99 0.77 4.49
C SER A 12 -17.36 2.14 3.95
N GLU A 13 -17.12 2.43 2.67
CA GLU A 13 -17.31 3.77 2.10
C GLU A 13 -18.67 3.95 1.39
N GLN A 14 -19.22 5.17 1.46
CA GLN A 14 -20.45 5.51 0.72
C GLN A 14 -20.20 5.74 -0.77
N SER A 15 -18.97 6.11 -1.15
CA SER A 15 -18.54 6.21 -2.55
C SER A 15 -17.75 4.96 -2.95
N LEU A 16 -18.43 4.03 -3.61
CA LEU A 16 -17.80 2.84 -4.22
C LEU A 16 -17.31 3.11 -5.65
N ASP A 17 -17.72 4.23 -6.26
CA ASP A 17 -17.31 4.66 -7.60
C ASP A 17 -15.87 5.18 -7.63
N SER A 18 -15.36 5.67 -6.49
CA SER A 18 -14.01 6.20 -6.36
C SER A 18 -12.97 5.09 -6.19
N PRO A 19 -11.78 5.21 -6.80
CA PRO A 19 -10.74 4.19 -6.69
C PRO A 19 -10.19 4.06 -5.27
N LEU A 20 -9.70 2.87 -4.95
CA LEU A 20 -8.86 2.57 -3.80
C LEU A 20 -7.42 2.40 -4.26
N PHE A 21 -6.50 3.06 -3.57
CA PHE A 21 -5.07 2.91 -3.78
C PHE A 21 -4.46 2.14 -2.63
N SER A 22 -3.70 1.09 -2.91
CA SER A 22 -3.00 0.27 -1.93
C SER A 22 -1.51 0.27 -2.23
N PHE A 23 -0.72 0.87 -1.35
CA PHE A 23 0.73 0.99 -1.48
C PHE A 23 1.41 -0.08 -0.64
N SER A 24 2.43 -0.74 -1.19
CA SER A 24 3.18 -1.79 -0.51
C SER A 24 4.64 -1.38 -0.30
N PHE A 25 5.15 -1.49 0.93
CA PHE A 25 6.56 -1.22 1.25
C PHE A 25 7.17 -2.35 2.08
N GLY A 26 8.46 -2.62 1.89
CA GLY A 26 9.20 -3.65 2.62
C GLY A 26 9.06 -5.04 2.01
N GLN A 27 8.83 -6.05 2.86
CA GLN A 27 8.79 -7.46 2.43
C GLN A 27 7.69 -7.73 1.39
N THR A 28 7.94 -8.65 0.47
CA THR A 28 7.01 -9.00 -0.61
C THR A 28 5.79 -9.72 -0.06
N ALA A 29 4.59 -9.33 -0.50
CA ALA A 29 3.35 -10.05 -0.24
C ALA A 29 2.92 -10.89 -1.44
N ILE A 30 2.29 -12.03 -1.17
CA ILE A 30 1.40 -12.70 -2.11
C ILE A 30 0.04 -12.05 -1.95
N PHE A 31 -0.44 -11.37 -2.98
CA PHE A 31 -1.77 -10.79 -3.03
C PHE A 31 -2.68 -11.69 -3.88
N LEU A 32 -3.88 -11.95 -3.37
CA LEU A 32 -4.92 -12.68 -4.07
C LEU A 32 -6.03 -11.71 -4.44
N LEU A 33 -6.38 -11.66 -5.73
CA LEU A 33 -7.53 -10.95 -6.26
C LEU A 33 -8.53 -11.97 -6.82
N GLY A 34 -9.64 -12.13 -6.14
CA GLY A 34 -10.79 -12.92 -6.57
C GLY A 34 -11.76 -12.14 -7.42
N ASP A 35 -13.00 -12.60 -7.43
CA ASP A 35 -14.13 -11.94 -8.09
C ASP A 35 -15.09 -11.38 -7.02
N ILE A 36 -16.23 -10.84 -7.44
CA ILE A 36 -17.33 -10.38 -6.57
C ILE A 36 -17.85 -11.52 -5.68
N THR A 37 -17.69 -12.78 -6.11
CA THR A 37 -18.10 -13.99 -5.40
C THR A 37 -16.89 -14.87 -5.05
N VAL A 38 -17.05 -15.70 -4.01
CA VAL A 38 -15.96 -16.53 -3.43
C VAL A 38 -15.72 -17.86 -4.16
N ASP A 39 -16.58 -18.21 -5.11
CA ASP A 39 -16.51 -19.44 -5.92
C ASP A 39 -15.46 -19.37 -7.04
N VAL A 40 -15.06 -18.15 -7.41
CA VAL A 40 -14.03 -17.92 -8.42
C VAL A 40 -12.64 -18.05 -7.79
N LYS A 41 -11.78 -18.87 -8.40
CA LYS A 41 -10.39 -19.02 -7.99
C LYS A 41 -9.65 -17.68 -8.17
N PRO A 42 -9.00 -17.15 -7.12
CA PRO A 42 -8.34 -15.86 -7.23
C PRO A 42 -7.06 -15.92 -8.08
N ALA A 43 -6.80 -14.81 -8.78
CA ALA A 43 -5.50 -14.53 -9.38
C ALA A 43 -4.49 -14.18 -8.29
N ALA A 44 -3.29 -14.75 -8.39
CA ALA A 44 -2.20 -14.49 -7.45
C ALA A 44 -1.14 -13.60 -8.09
N MET A 45 -0.68 -12.59 -7.37
CA MET A 45 0.39 -11.69 -7.80
C MET A 45 1.33 -11.35 -6.63
N PHE A 46 2.56 -11.00 -6.95
CA PHE A 46 3.49 -10.46 -5.96
C PHE A 46 3.31 -8.95 -5.84
N LEU A 47 3.32 -8.45 -4.61
CA LEU A 47 3.45 -7.03 -4.30
C LEU A 47 4.79 -6.81 -3.61
N SER A 48 5.74 -6.23 -4.34
CA SER A 48 7.06 -5.84 -3.87
C SER A 48 7.04 -4.44 -3.25
N SER A 49 8.14 -4.03 -2.63
CA SER A 49 8.26 -2.66 -2.11
C SER A 49 8.24 -1.65 -3.25
N GLY A 50 7.34 -0.67 -3.15
CA GLY A 50 7.09 0.35 -4.17
C GLY A 50 5.87 0.06 -5.07
N ASP A 51 5.34 -1.16 -5.05
CA ASP A 51 4.18 -1.50 -5.88
C ASP A 51 2.90 -0.82 -5.35
N ILE A 52 2.04 -0.41 -6.29
CA ILE A 52 0.74 0.21 -6.03
C ILE A 52 -0.34 -0.59 -6.73
N VAL A 53 -1.32 -1.06 -5.97
CA VAL A 53 -2.55 -1.65 -6.51
C VAL A 53 -3.64 -0.58 -6.54
N VAL A 54 -4.28 -0.42 -7.69
CA VAL A 54 -5.43 0.47 -7.85
C VAL A 54 -6.65 -0.38 -8.16
N MET A 55 -7.62 -0.38 -7.25
CA MET A 55 -8.90 -1.07 -7.42
C MET A 55 -9.98 -0.04 -7.73
N SER A 56 -10.74 -0.27 -8.81
CA SER A 56 -11.85 0.58 -9.24
C SER A 56 -12.99 -0.26 -9.82
N LYS A 57 -14.22 0.26 -9.81
CA LYS A 57 -15.42 -0.42 -10.35
C LYS A 57 -15.56 -1.84 -9.78
N ASP A 58 -15.71 -2.87 -10.61
CA ASP A 58 -15.94 -4.26 -10.18
C ASP A 58 -14.80 -4.80 -9.29
N SER A 59 -13.55 -4.39 -9.55
CA SER A 59 -12.41 -4.80 -8.72
C SER A 59 -12.46 -4.24 -7.29
N ARG A 60 -13.21 -3.15 -7.04
CA ARG A 60 -13.45 -2.63 -5.68
C ARG A 60 -14.34 -3.55 -4.85
N LEU A 61 -15.21 -4.29 -5.51
CA LEU A 61 -16.16 -5.21 -4.90
C LEU A 61 -15.63 -6.64 -4.87
N SER A 62 -14.47 -6.88 -5.48
CA SER A 62 -13.86 -8.21 -5.56
C SER A 62 -13.22 -8.61 -4.23
N TYR A 63 -13.37 -9.89 -3.89
CA TYR A 63 -12.69 -10.48 -2.75
C TYR A 63 -11.19 -10.42 -2.96
N HIS A 64 -10.46 -10.00 -1.94
CA HIS A 64 -9.01 -9.95 -1.99
C HIS A 64 -8.37 -10.21 -0.62
N GLY A 65 -7.10 -10.58 -0.62
CA GLY A 65 -6.39 -10.91 0.62
C GLY A 65 -4.89 -11.09 0.44
N VAL A 66 -4.20 -11.27 1.56
CA VAL A 66 -2.75 -11.47 1.62
C VAL A 66 -2.47 -12.73 2.44
N PRO A 67 -2.46 -13.92 1.83
CA PRO A 67 -2.24 -15.18 2.54
C PRO A 67 -0.83 -15.33 3.11
N LYS A 68 0.17 -14.61 2.58
CA LYS A 68 1.56 -14.77 2.99
C LYS A 68 2.41 -13.53 2.67
N ILE A 69 3.29 -13.20 3.60
CA ILE A 69 4.44 -12.31 3.39
C ILE A 69 5.67 -13.20 3.27
N ILE A 70 6.50 -12.95 2.27
CA ILE A 70 7.74 -13.67 1.98
C ILE A 70 8.92 -12.71 1.99
N LYS A 71 10.13 -13.26 2.13
CA LYS A 71 11.35 -12.47 2.07
C LYS A 71 11.47 -11.80 0.69
N SER A 72 11.71 -10.48 0.69
CA SER A 72 11.97 -9.75 -0.55
C SER A 72 13.29 -10.17 -1.19
N TYR A 73 13.35 -10.14 -2.53
CA TYR A 73 14.58 -10.39 -3.29
C TYR A 73 15.50 -9.18 -3.33
N SER A 74 14.96 -7.97 -3.17
CA SER A 74 15.70 -6.71 -3.11
C SER A 74 15.31 -5.91 -1.87
N ALA A 75 16.22 -5.03 -1.43
CA ALA A 75 15.99 -4.12 -0.32
C ALA A 75 16.18 -2.67 -0.81
N PRO A 76 15.28 -2.15 -1.67
CA PRO A 76 15.43 -0.80 -2.22
C PRO A 76 15.43 0.30 -1.14
N TRP A 77 14.92 0.00 0.06
CA TRP A 77 14.97 0.89 1.24
C TRP A 77 16.34 0.93 1.95
N CYS A 78 17.28 0.06 1.56
CA CYS A 78 18.68 0.06 2.02
C CYS A 78 19.61 0.77 1.02
N ASN A 79 19.11 1.18 -0.15
CA ASN A 79 19.92 1.94 -1.09
C ASN A 79 20.04 3.37 -0.56
N GLU A 80 21.28 3.83 -0.35
CA GLU A 80 21.55 5.26 -0.28
C GLU A 80 21.03 5.85 -1.58
N ILE A 81 19.91 6.56 -1.54
CA ILE A 81 19.59 7.49 -2.62
C ILE A 81 20.72 8.52 -2.53
N PRO A 82 21.59 8.67 -3.54
CA PRO A 82 22.51 9.78 -3.56
C PRO A 82 21.64 11.04 -3.52
N TYR A 83 21.64 11.69 -2.37
CA TYR A 83 21.01 12.99 -2.20
C TYR A 83 21.83 13.97 -3.04
N ASN A 84 21.48 14.09 -4.33
CA ASN A 84 22.04 15.12 -5.18
C ASN A 84 21.34 16.42 -4.80
N ASP A 85 22.10 17.34 -4.22
CA ASP A 85 21.67 18.70 -3.87
C ASP A 85 21.06 19.47 -5.07
N ASP A 86 21.38 19.01 -6.30
CA ASP A 86 20.94 19.58 -7.58
C ASP A 86 19.58 19.03 -8.09
N ASP A 87 19.05 17.93 -7.53
CA ASP A 87 17.74 17.35 -7.90
C ASP A 87 16.57 18.01 -7.13
N LYS A 88 16.64 19.34 -6.95
CA LYS A 88 15.51 20.13 -6.46
C LYS A 88 14.43 20.19 -7.54
N CYS A 89 13.61 19.17 -7.61
CA CYS A 89 12.29 19.29 -8.21
C CYS A 89 11.52 20.37 -7.41
N GLU A 90 11.27 21.53 -8.04
CA GLU A 90 10.65 22.72 -7.42
C GLU A 90 9.19 22.54 -6.94
N ALA A 91 8.74 21.31 -6.68
CA ALA A 91 7.36 21.01 -6.30
C ALA A 91 7.20 20.05 -5.11
N PHE A 92 8.28 19.53 -4.51
CA PHE A 92 8.18 18.79 -3.25
C PHE A 92 8.61 19.69 -2.09
N ASP A 93 7.63 20.45 -1.58
CA ASP A 93 7.76 21.24 -0.36
C ASP A 93 8.28 20.36 0.78
N THR A 94 9.56 20.52 1.11
CA THR A 94 10.22 20.51 2.42
C THR A 94 9.50 19.79 3.59
N ALA A 95 9.03 18.57 3.37
CA ALA A 95 8.56 17.66 4.42
C ALA A 95 9.32 16.33 4.41
N ILE A 96 10.41 16.23 3.63
CA ILE A 96 11.46 15.27 3.93
C ILE A 96 12.14 15.80 5.18
N ILE A 97 11.73 15.23 6.32
CA ILE A 97 12.25 15.53 7.65
C ILE A 97 13.78 15.53 7.54
N SER A 98 14.41 16.64 7.92
CA SER A 98 15.84 16.68 8.21
C SER A 98 16.08 15.75 9.38
N CYS A 99 16.27 14.48 9.08
CA CYS A 99 16.44 13.50 10.12
C CYS A 99 17.91 13.55 10.59
N GLU A 100 18.14 13.52 11.90
CA GLU A 100 19.49 13.48 12.47
C GLU A 100 20.29 12.29 11.93
N GLU A 101 21.63 12.33 12.02
CA GLU A 101 22.48 11.20 11.62
C GLU A 101 21.95 9.88 12.21
N ASN A 102 21.79 8.84 11.38
CA ASN A 102 21.34 7.49 11.76
C ASN A 102 19.87 7.34 12.18
N CYS A 103 19.03 8.37 12.02
CA CYS A 103 17.58 8.29 12.22
C CYS A 103 16.86 7.14 11.48
N TRP A 104 17.43 6.67 10.36
CA TRP A 104 16.82 5.68 9.47
C TRP A 104 17.05 4.27 9.97
N ILE A 105 18.10 4.02 10.77
CA ILE A 105 18.48 2.68 11.23
C ILE A 105 17.30 1.94 11.88
N PRO A 106 16.51 2.54 12.80
CA PRO A 106 15.35 1.85 13.37
C PRO A 106 14.30 1.47 12.32
N PHE A 107 14.05 2.34 11.33
CA PHE A 107 13.10 2.09 10.25
C PHE A 107 13.61 1.00 9.30
N GLU A 108 14.89 1.04 8.96
CA GLU A 108 15.56 0.03 8.15
C GLU A 108 15.48 -1.35 8.81
N MET A 109 15.83 -1.44 10.09
CA MET A 109 15.70 -2.69 10.86
C MET A 109 14.26 -3.20 10.88
N TYR A 110 13.29 -2.31 11.02
CA TYR A 110 11.87 -2.67 11.00
C TYR A 110 11.46 -3.21 9.62
N ILE A 111 11.71 -2.47 8.54
CA ILE A 111 11.23 -2.81 7.19
C ILE A 111 11.96 -4.01 6.60
N ASN A 112 13.18 -4.31 7.07
CA ASN A 112 13.94 -5.52 6.71
C ASN A 112 13.24 -6.84 7.09
N ILE A 113 12.27 -6.81 8.01
CA ILE A 113 11.50 -8.00 8.41
C ILE A 113 9.99 -7.80 8.36
N ASN A 114 9.51 -6.63 7.94
CA ASN A 114 8.09 -6.28 7.92
C ASN A 114 7.64 -5.78 6.55
N ARG A 115 6.32 -5.87 6.32
CA ARG A 115 5.64 -5.23 5.20
C ARG A 115 4.71 -4.16 5.75
N ILE A 116 4.74 -2.99 5.13
CA ILE A 116 3.80 -1.89 5.39
C ILE A 116 2.83 -1.82 4.22
N ASN A 117 1.54 -1.65 4.52
CA ASN A 117 0.47 -1.50 3.55
C ASN A 117 -0.31 -0.23 3.87
N ILE A 118 -0.41 0.71 2.93
CA ILE A 118 -1.18 1.94 3.09
C ILE A 118 -2.35 1.89 2.12
N ASN A 119 -3.58 2.01 2.62
CA ASN A 119 -4.78 2.10 1.77
C ASN A 119 -5.34 3.52 1.82
N VAL A 120 -5.52 4.15 0.66
CA VAL A 120 -6.13 5.48 0.50
C VAL A 120 -7.44 5.33 -0.25
N ARG A 121 -8.50 5.93 0.30
CA ARG A 121 -9.87 5.81 -0.19
C ARG A 121 -10.60 7.13 -0.07
N GLN A 122 -11.49 7.41 -1.01
CA GLN A 122 -12.44 8.51 -0.89
C GLN A 122 -13.71 8.02 -0.18
N VAL A 123 -14.06 8.64 0.94
CA VAL A 123 -15.19 8.20 1.78
C VAL A 123 -16.52 8.84 1.34
N LEU A 124 -16.49 10.13 1.03
CA LEU A 124 -17.67 10.92 0.68
C LEU A 124 -17.80 11.07 -0.84
N LYS A 125 -19.04 11.14 -1.34
CA LYS A 125 -19.26 11.50 -2.75
C LYS A 125 -18.88 12.95 -3.00
N THR A 126 -18.51 13.27 -4.24
CA THR A 126 -18.28 14.66 -4.66
C THR A 126 -19.52 15.50 -4.34
N ASN A 127 -19.33 16.63 -3.66
CA ASN A 127 -20.37 17.54 -3.16
C ASN A 127 -21.21 17.04 -1.97
N GLN A 128 -20.87 15.92 -1.34
CA GLN A 128 -21.50 15.50 -0.10
C GLN A 128 -20.82 16.21 1.09
N GLY A 129 -21.58 17.03 1.83
CA GLY A 129 -21.09 17.66 3.06
C GLY A 129 -20.70 16.65 4.12
N ARG A 130 -19.88 17.05 5.10
CA ARG A 130 -19.54 16.20 6.26
C ARG A 130 -20.83 15.69 6.91
N ILE A 131 -20.86 14.40 7.22
CA ILE A 131 -21.94 13.82 8.03
C ILE A 131 -21.86 14.50 9.39
N ALA A 132 -22.93 15.18 9.82
CA ALA A 132 -23.00 15.78 11.14
C ALA A 132 -22.81 14.66 12.20
N SER A 133 -21.81 14.84 13.07
CA SER A 133 -21.47 13.93 14.16
C SER A 133 -22.44 14.04 15.33
#